data_AF-A0A1A7C253-F1
#
_entry.id   AF-A0A1A7C253-F1
#
_cell.length_a   1.000
_cell.length_b   1.000
_cell.length_c   1.000
_cell.angle_alpha   90.00
_cell.angle_beta   90.00
_cell.angle_gamma   90.00
#
_symmetry.space_group_name_H-M   'P 1'
#
loop_
_entity.id
_entity.type
_entity.pdbx_description
1 polymer ?
#
loop_
_entity_poly.entity_id
_entity_poly.type
_entity_poly.pdbx_seq_one_letter_code
_entity_poly.pdbx_strand_id
1 'polypeptide(L)'
;MNKCVKCQSVLVGGVPFCPFCGQGVAGAAAPPPLPEPVAAVPPPLPPAQPKPEPKPEPKPAPKPEPVPAAKPPPVILVAPPVQPKVEAKPAPTAETKVVAPPAPPKKWPRWLAAIAVLALVIVYMNGTPGGKGESACNNAIDSGLKLVADGSLDGARQKLATAKNVCTGKSSAKAEDLQAAIARAGAASASCQRSVKAIDSAIDGKRLQSASEAIARLDADCASASTVESLRKQLARQQAAAASVQVGVRQALDNRDAPAAQSGIAKLEAIDREYPQLKQLKADLQALNTPAPAPAPVPAPAPAPVDPAPSRPAPAELAVPRAVERPAPASIAAPAVDNGAAMRNEMAQSFLRDAERALADGRFDAAKTYLDSARRVDPNNPRIDNLSRRVRERERQVLQTETTIK
;
A
#
# COMPACT_ATOMS: atom_id res chain seq x y z
N MET A 1 6.93 -13.61 -24.16
CA MET A 1 6.36 -13.12 -22.87
C MET A 1 6.66 -11.65 -22.76
N ASN A 2 5.63 -10.80 -22.71
CA ASN A 2 5.85 -9.35 -22.66
C ASN A 2 6.00 -8.94 -21.19
N LYS A 3 6.91 -7.99 -20.89
CA LYS A 3 7.03 -7.39 -19.56
C LYS A 3 6.52 -5.96 -19.62
N CYS A 4 5.81 -5.51 -18.59
CA CYS A 4 5.44 -4.10 -18.51
C CYS A 4 6.70 -3.24 -18.34
N VAL A 5 6.89 -2.22 -19.19
CA VAL A 5 8.07 -1.34 -19.15
C VAL A 5 8.23 -0.64 -17.79
N LYS A 6 7.12 -0.30 -17.11
CA LYS A 6 7.13 0.47 -15.86
C LYS A 6 7.29 -0.36 -14.59
N CYS A 7 6.72 -1.57 -14.52
CA CYS A 7 6.76 -2.42 -13.32
C CYS A 7 7.49 -3.77 -13.50
N GLN A 8 7.98 -4.08 -14.70
CA GLN A 8 8.68 -5.32 -15.10
C GLN A 8 7.91 -6.65 -14.91
N SER A 9 6.71 -6.62 -14.32
CA SER A 9 5.78 -7.74 -14.23
C SER A 9 5.55 -8.40 -15.59
N VAL A 10 5.57 -9.74 -15.60
CA VAL A 10 5.24 -10.53 -16.79
C VAL A 10 3.75 -10.39 -17.09
N LEU A 11 3.44 -10.07 -18.34
CA LEU A 11 2.09 -9.95 -18.86
C LEU A 11 1.74 -11.22 -19.63
N VAL A 12 0.55 -11.75 -19.36
CA VAL A 12 -0.14 -12.66 -20.29
C VAL A 12 -0.46 -11.85 -21.57
N GLY A 13 -0.29 -12.47 -22.73
CA GLY A 13 -0.39 -11.77 -24.03
C GLY A 13 -1.79 -11.21 -24.30
N GLY A 14 -1.85 -10.13 -25.08
CA GLY A 14 -3.09 -9.57 -25.63
C GLY A 14 -3.75 -8.44 -24.81
N VAL A 15 -3.35 -8.20 -23.55
CA VAL A 15 -3.97 -7.14 -22.73
C VAL A 15 -3.40 -5.76 -23.09
N PRO A 16 -4.23 -4.77 -23.48
CA PRO A 16 -3.74 -3.44 -23.89
C PRO A 16 -3.19 -2.57 -22.74
N PHE A 17 -3.54 -2.89 -21.49
CA PHE A 17 -3.06 -2.19 -20.28
C PHE A 17 -2.47 -3.18 -19.27
N CYS A 18 -1.44 -2.76 -18.54
CA CYS A 18 -0.87 -3.58 -17.46
C CYS A 18 -1.79 -3.58 -16.22
N PRO A 19 -2.29 -4.74 -15.75
CA PRO A 19 -3.21 -4.81 -14.60
C PRO A 19 -2.55 -4.41 -13.27
N PHE A 20 -1.22 -4.38 -13.19
CA PHE A 20 -0.47 -4.01 -11.98
C PHE A 20 -0.16 -2.51 -11.87
N CYS A 21 -0.26 -1.72 -12.95
CA CYS A 21 0.12 -0.29 -12.92
C CYS A 21 -0.61 0.63 -13.92
N GLY A 22 -1.63 0.12 -14.62
CA GLY A 22 -2.52 0.91 -15.50
C GLY A 22 -1.90 1.41 -16.82
N GLN A 23 -0.58 1.32 -17.03
CA GLN A 23 0.02 1.80 -18.27
C GLN A 23 -0.29 0.92 -19.47
N GLY A 24 -0.57 1.58 -20.60
CA GLY A 24 -0.74 0.95 -21.91
C GLY A 24 0.51 0.21 -22.36
N VAL A 25 0.31 -0.92 -23.04
CA VAL A 25 1.38 -1.76 -23.58
C VAL A 25 1.67 -1.31 -25.01
N ALA A 26 2.89 -0.80 -25.25
CA ALA A 26 3.31 -0.37 -26.58
C ALA A 26 3.21 -1.53 -27.58
N GLY A 27 2.53 -1.30 -28.70
CA GLY A 27 2.22 -2.31 -29.72
C GLY A 27 0.79 -2.87 -29.68
N ALA A 28 -0.04 -2.51 -28.69
CA ALA A 28 -1.49 -2.72 -28.80
C ALA A 28 -2.06 -1.76 -29.85
N ALA A 29 -2.65 -2.30 -30.93
CA ALA A 29 -3.31 -1.50 -31.95
C ALA A 29 -4.53 -0.78 -31.34
N ALA A 30 -4.70 0.50 -31.66
CA ALA A 30 -5.89 1.24 -31.25
C ALA A 30 -7.14 0.68 -31.96
N PRO A 31 -8.28 0.54 -31.28
CA PRO A 31 -9.54 0.25 -31.97
C PRO A 31 -9.88 1.40 -32.93
N PRO A 32 -10.57 1.12 -34.06
CA PRO A 32 -10.98 2.17 -34.99
C PRO A 32 -11.93 3.17 -34.30
N PRO A 33 -11.90 4.45 -34.69
CA PRO A 33 -12.78 5.46 -34.11
C PRO A 33 -14.25 5.14 -34.42
N LEU A 34 -15.12 5.37 -33.44
CA LEU A 34 -16.57 5.36 -33.69
C LEU A 34 -16.96 6.61 -34.52
N PRO A 35 -18.01 6.53 -35.35
CA PRO A 35 -18.48 7.66 -36.14
C PRO A 35 -19.00 8.81 -35.25
N GLU A 36 -18.79 10.04 -35.70
CA GLU A 36 -19.14 11.25 -34.95
C GLU A 36 -20.66 11.50 -34.88
N PRO A 37 -21.22 11.84 -33.71
CA PRO A 37 -22.63 12.19 -33.60
C PRO A 37 -22.88 13.65 -34.01
N VAL A 38 -23.59 13.82 -35.13
CA VAL A 38 -24.93 14.45 -35.09
C VAL A 38 -25.04 15.75 -34.30
N ALA A 39 -24.25 16.78 -34.64
CA ALA A 39 -24.18 18.05 -33.90
C ALA A 39 -25.56 18.64 -33.55
N ALA A 40 -25.88 18.70 -32.26
CA ALA A 40 -27.09 19.32 -31.73
C ALA A 40 -26.93 20.85 -31.63
N VAL A 41 -28.02 21.58 -31.93
CA VAL A 41 -28.05 23.05 -31.87
C VAL A 41 -27.95 23.54 -30.42
N PRO A 42 -27.05 24.49 -30.10
CA PRO A 42 -26.92 25.00 -28.73
C PRO A 42 -28.09 25.93 -28.33
N PRO A 43 -28.53 25.91 -27.06
CA PRO A 43 -29.52 26.86 -26.55
C PRO A 43 -28.96 28.29 -26.44
N PRO A 44 -29.83 29.33 -26.42
CA PRO A 44 -29.40 30.73 -26.40
C PRO A 44 -28.68 31.13 -25.10
N LEU A 45 -27.69 32.03 -25.25
CA LEU A 45 -26.87 32.54 -24.16
C LEU A 45 -27.65 33.50 -23.23
N PRO A 46 -27.45 33.44 -21.90
CA PRO A 46 -27.92 34.47 -20.98
C PRO A 46 -27.13 35.78 -21.14
N PRO A 47 -27.70 36.94 -20.75
CA PRO A 47 -27.07 38.24 -20.92
C PRO A 47 -25.80 38.40 -20.07
N ALA A 48 -24.83 39.16 -20.61
CA ALA A 48 -23.51 39.32 -20.01
C ALA A 48 -23.53 40.12 -18.70
N GLN A 49 -22.78 39.64 -17.70
CA GLN A 49 -22.47 40.40 -16.48
C GLN A 49 -21.31 41.39 -16.73
N PRO A 50 -21.27 42.54 -16.03
CA PRO A 50 -20.22 43.54 -16.24
C PRO A 50 -18.83 43.03 -15.85
N LYS A 51 -17.84 43.42 -16.67
CA LYS A 51 -16.44 43.00 -16.59
C LYS A 51 -15.71 43.71 -15.42
N PRO A 52 -15.12 42.99 -14.45
CA PRO A 52 -14.26 43.59 -13.43
C PRO A 52 -13.00 44.23 -14.02
N GLU A 53 -12.52 45.29 -13.40
CA GLU A 53 -11.32 46.02 -13.83
C GLU A 53 -10.02 45.23 -13.60
N PRO A 54 -9.00 45.39 -14.45
CA PRO A 54 -7.72 44.70 -14.32
C PRO A 54 -6.90 45.24 -13.15
N LYS A 55 -6.58 44.37 -12.19
CA LYS A 55 -5.64 44.65 -11.10
C LYS A 55 -4.21 44.75 -11.67
N PRO A 56 -3.41 45.77 -11.31
CA PRO A 56 -2.10 46.00 -11.93
C PRO A 56 -1.08 44.90 -11.63
N GLU A 57 -0.25 44.58 -12.63
CA GLU A 57 0.78 43.55 -12.56
C GLU A 57 2.01 43.98 -11.72
N PRO A 58 2.55 43.11 -10.85
CA PRO A 58 3.86 43.32 -10.23
C PRO A 58 4.98 43.29 -11.26
N LYS A 59 5.93 44.24 -11.18
CA LYS A 59 7.09 44.32 -12.09
C LYS A 59 7.98 43.05 -12.01
N PRO A 60 8.54 42.56 -13.12
CA PRO A 60 9.51 41.47 -13.10
C PRO A 60 10.77 41.80 -12.28
N ALA A 61 11.23 40.85 -11.48
CA ALA A 61 12.53 40.92 -10.82
C ALA A 61 13.67 40.59 -11.80
N PRO A 62 14.88 41.15 -11.64
CA PRO A 62 15.97 41.00 -12.60
C PRO A 62 16.53 39.57 -12.70
N LYS A 63 16.98 39.23 -13.90
CA LYS A 63 17.54 37.94 -14.31
C LYS A 63 19.00 37.79 -13.80
N PRO A 64 19.35 36.72 -13.06
CA PRO A 64 20.74 36.44 -12.69
C PRO A 64 21.66 36.19 -13.89
N GLU A 65 22.92 36.61 -13.78
CA GLU A 65 23.96 36.43 -14.79
C GLU A 65 24.56 35.01 -14.77
N PRO A 66 25.15 34.52 -15.89
CA PRO A 66 25.74 33.20 -15.97
C PRO A 66 27.12 33.11 -15.29
N VAL A 67 27.27 32.17 -14.36
CA VAL A 67 28.57 31.86 -13.74
C VAL A 67 29.47 31.09 -14.74
N PRO A 68 30.77 31.43 -14.88
CA PRO A 68 31.66 30.79 -15.86
C PRO A 68 31.89 29.29 -15.67
N ALA A 69 32.20 28.59 -16.76
CA ALA A 69 32.47 27.15 -16.76
C ALA A 69 33.84 26.80 -16.17
N ALA A 70 33.90 25.70 -15.40
CA ALA A 70 35.13 25.16 -14.83
C ALA A 70 35.88 24.23 -15.82
N LYS A 71 37.21 24.16 -15.66
CA LYS A 71 38.14 23.42 -16.54
C LYS A 71 38.09 21.89 -16.32
N PRO A 72 38.48 21.07 -17.32
CA PRO A 72 38.64 19.62 -17.16
C PRO A 72 39.77 19.26 -16.17
N PRO A 73 39.73 18.06 -15.55
CA PRO A 73 40.70 17.63 -14.55
C PRO A 73 42.04 17.18 -15.17
N PRO A 74 43.16 17.28 -14.43
CA PRO A 74 44.46 16.76 -14.86
C PRO A 74 44.55 15.23 -14.73
N VAL A 75 45.33 14.62 -15.62
CA VAL A 75 45.73 13.21 -15.51
C VAL A 75 46.90 13.08 -14.53
N ILE A 76 46.85 12.09 -13.64
CA ILE A 76 47.98 11.74 -12.75
C ILE A 76 48.43 10.31 -13.09
N LEU A 77 49.73 10.16 -13.32
CA LEU A 77 50.40 8.89 -13.62
C LEU A 77 50.64 8.09 -12.32
N VAL A 78 50.47 6.77 -12.38
CA VAL A 78 50.77 5.86 -11.26
C VAL A 78 52.14 5.21 -11.49
N ALA A 79 53.05 5.38 -10.52
CA ALA A 79 54.34 4.68 -10.49
C ALA A 79 54.21 3.31 -9.78
N PRO A 80 55.00 2.29 -10.15
CA PRO A 80 54.89 0.94 -9.59
C PRO A 80 55.59 0.79 -8.22
N PRO A 81 55.11 -0.11 -7.34
CA PRO A 81 55.77 -0.44 -6.08
C PRO A 81 56.94 -1.43 -6.25
N VAL A 82 57.94 -1.31 -5.37
CA VAL A 82 59.16 -2.14 -5.33
C VAL A 82 58.95 -3.36 -4.41
N GLN A 83 59.55 -4.51 -4.78
CA GLN A 83 59.55 -5.75 -3.99
C GLN A 83 60.77 -5.88 -3.07
N PRO A 84 60.68 -6.66 -1.98
CA PRO A 84 61.78 -7.51 -1.52
C PRO A 84 61.43 -9.01 -1.50
N LYS A 85 61.98 -9.68 -2.52
CA LYS A 85 62.39 -11.10 -2.65
C LYS A 85 63.24 -11.57 -1.44
N VAL A 86 63.36 -12.83 -0.99
CA VAL A 86 62.78 -14.20 -1.23
C VAL A 86 62.51 -14.83 0.18
N GLU A 87 62.06 -16.07 0.45
CA GLU A 87 61.92 -17.38 -0.25
C GLU A 87 60.60 -18.06 0.31
N ALA A 88 60.22 -19.35 0.25
CA ALA A 88 60.79 -20.63 -0.19
C ALA A 88 59.66 -21.66 -0.54
N LYS A 89 59.97 -22.98 -0.53
CA LYS A 89 59.03 -24.12 -0.70
C LYS A 89 59.53 -25.35 0.10
N PRO A 90 58.76 -26.46 0.31
CA PRO A 90 57.76 -27.08 -0.59
C PRO A 90 56.34 -27.28 -0.01
N ALA A 91 55.51 -28.05 -0.73
CA ALA A 91 54.07 -28.31 -0.54
C ALA A 91 53.86 -29.86 -0.41
N PRO A 92 52.66 -30.50 -0.57
CA PRO A 92 51.31 -29.97 -0.86
C PRO A 92 50.11 -30.65 -0.14
N THR A 93 48.94 -30.00 -0.21
CA THR A 93 47.65 -30.68 -0.50
C THR A 93 46.76 -29.69 -1.27
N ALA A 94 45.86 -30.17 -2.13
CA ALA A 94 45.00 -29.33 -2.96
C ALA A 94 43.53 -29.70 -2.78
N GLU A 95 42.65 -28.70 -2.75
CA GLU A 95 41.20 -28.92 -2.87
C GLU A 95 40.48 -27.73 -3.54
N THR A 96 39.25 -27.96 -4.00
CA THR A 96 38.72 -27.33 -5.21
C THR A 96 37.96 -26.03 -4.97
N LYS A 97 38.35 -24.95 -5.65
CA LYS A 97 37.67 -23.65 -5.59
C LYS A 97 36.61 -23.49 -6.68
N VAL A 98 35.34 -23.70 -6.33
CA VAL A 98 34.19 -23.39 -7.21
C VAL A 98 34.04 -21.86 -7.33
N VAL A 99 33.91 -21.36 -8.56
CA VAL A 99 33.73 -19.93 -8.85
C VAL A 99 32.26 -19.62 -9.11
N ALA A 100 31.66 -18.78 -8.28
CA ALA A 100 30.36 -18.18 -8.54
C ALA A 100 30.52 -16.77 -9.18
N PRO A 101 29.67 -16.38 -10.15
CA PRO A 101 29.77 -15.08 -10.81
C PRO A 101 29.33 -13.92 -9.90
N PRO A 102 29.88 -12.71 -10.09
CA PRO A 102 29.57 -11.56 -9.23
C PRO A 102 28.17 -10.98 -9.48
N ALA A 103 27.49 -10.63 -8.39
CA ALA A 103 26.19 -9.94 -8.43
C ALA A 103 26.32 -8.48 -8.91
N PRO A 104 25.30 -7.91 -9.59
CA PRO A 104 25.36 -6.55 -10.11
C PRO A 104 25.41 -5.48 -9.00
N PRO A 105 26.10 -4.34 -9.23
CA PRO A 105 26.33 -3.33 -8.20
C PRO A 105 25.02 -2.65 -7.78
N LYS A 106 24.71 -2.67 -6.48
CA LYS A 106 23.64 -1.88 -5.87
C LYS A 106 23.95 -0.40 -6.06
N LYS A 107 23.06 0.33 -6.74
CA LYS A 107 23.21 1.77 -6.99
C LYS A 107 23.13 2.55 -5.68
N TRP A 108 24.28 2.92 -5.12
CA TRP A 108 24.36 3.76 -3.92
C TRP A 108 23.61 5.08 -4.14
N PRO A 109 22.77 5.52 -3.19
CA PRO A 109 22.04 6.77 -3.33
C PRO A 109 23.01 7.96 -3.24
N ARG A 110 22.83 8.96 -4.12
CA ARG A 110 23.79 10.07 -4.33
C ARG A 110 24.10 10.90 -3.08
N TRP A 111 23.26 10.89 -2.05
CA TRP A 111 23.52 11.57 -0.78
C TRP A 111 24.70 10.95 0.00
N LEU A 112 24.95 9.64 -0.12
CA LEU A 112 26.14 9.01 0.47
C LEU A 112 27.44 9.49 -0.19
N ALA A 113 27.41 9.80 -1.50
CA ALA A 113 28.55 10.42 -2.17
C ALA A 113 28.79 11.86 -1.69
N ALA A 114 27.73 12.63 -1.43
CA ALA A 114 27.85 13.96 -0.84
C ALA A 114 28.42 13.94 0.58
N ILE A 115 27.97 13.01 1.43
CA ILE A 115 28.52 12.82 2.79
C ILE A 115 29.97 12.31 2.73
N ALA A 116 30.30 11.37 1.84
CA ALA A 116 31.67 10.89 1.67
C ALA A 116 32.62 12.00 1.20
N VAL A 117 32.20 12.85 0.26
CA VAL A 117 32.97 14.03 -0.17
C VAL A 117 33.11 15.04 0.96
N LEU A 118 32.05 15.32 1.73
CA LEU A 118 32.11 16.22 2.88
C LEU A 118 33.11 15.71 3.94
N ALA A 119 33.05 14.43 4.29
CA ALA A 119 33.98 13.80 5.22
C ALA A 119 35.43 13.83 4.70
N LEU A 120 35.65 13.56 3.40
CA LEU A 120 36.97 13.58 2.79
C LEU A 120 37.55 15.00 2.74
N VAL A 121 36.73 16.03 2.49
CA VAL A 121 37.13 17.45 2.60
C VAL A 121 37.48 17.82 4.05
N ILE A 122 36.69 17.38 5.03
CA ILE A 122 36.96 17.61 6.47
C ILE A 122 38.26 16.93 6.91
N VAL A 123 38.59 15.76 6.36
CA VAL A 123 39.88 15.07 6.61
C VAL A 123 41.04 15.79 5.91
N TYR A 124 40.86 16.21 4.65
CA TYR A 124 41.92 16.86 3.86
C TYR A 124 42.29 18.26 4.40
N MET A 125 41.32 19.04 4.88
CA MET A 125 41.55 20.39 5.42
C MET A 125 42.19 20.40 6.82
N ASN A 126 42.07 19.29 7.59
CA ASN A 126 42.67 19.13 8.92
C ASN A 126 43.99 18.32 8.90
N GLY A 127 44.76 18.41 7.82
CA GLY A 127 45.99 17.64 7.57
C GLY A 127 47.20 17.95 8.47
N THR A 128 47.05 17.82 9.79
CA THR A 128 48.16 17.73 10.77
C THR A 128 47.89 16.57 11.73
N PRO A 129 48.91 15.77 12.12
CA PRO A 129 48.73 14.59 12.96
C PRO A 129 48.51 14.97 14.43
N GLY A 130 47.28 15.37 14.76
CA GLY A 130 46.82 15.59 16.13
C GLY A 130 46.99 14.35 17.02
N GLY A 131 47.23 14.57 18.31
CA GLY A 131 47.47 13.50 19.28
C GLY A 131 46.27 12.55 19.46
N LYS A 132 46.49 11.44 20.19
CA LYS A 132 45.55 10.29 20.32
C LYS A 132 44.09 10.64 20.71
N GLY A 133 43.85 11.82 21.30
CA GLY A 133 42.49 12.31 21.57
C GLY A 133 41.71 12.73 20.31
N GLU A 134 42.37 13.28 19.28
CA GLU A 134 41.66 13.78 18.09
C GLU A 134 41.17 12.65 17.18
N SER A 135 41.93 11.55 17.06
CA SER A 135 41.44 10.34 16.36
C SER A 135 40.30 9.65 17.13
N ALA A 136 40.34 9.64 18.46
CA ALA A 136 39.25 9.14 19.29
C ALA A 136 37.99 10.02 19.20
N CYS A 137 38.16 11.34 19.17
CA CYS A 137 37.10 12.32 18.93
C CYS A 137 36.41 12.10 17.58
N ASN A 138 37.18 12.07 16.47
CA ASN A 138 36.60 11.86 15.13
C ASN A 138 35.88 10.50 15.04
N ASN A 139 36.46 9.41 15.57
CA ASN A 139 35.80 8.09 15.60
C ASN A 139 34.49 8.09 16.41
N ALA A 140 34.43 8.82 17.54
CA ALA A 140 33.19 9.00 18.29
C ALA A 140 32.13 9.77 17.48
N ILE A 141 32.54 10.79 16.72
CA ILE A 141 31.66 11.56 15.83
C ILE A 141 31.17 10.72 14.65
N ASP A 142 32.04 10.02 13.93
CA ASP A 142 31.68 9.14 12.81
C ASP A 142 30.76 8.01 13.27
N SER A 143 31.03 7.41 14.43
CA SER A 143 30.13 6.47 15.09
C SER A 143 28.75 7.08 15.38
N GLY A 144 28.73 8.33 15.85
CA GLY A 144 27.50 9.07 16.16
C GLY A 144 26.68 9.39 14.91
N LEU A 145 27.32 9.93 13.87
CA LEU A 145 26.70 10.23 12.57
C LEU A 145 26.17 8.96 11.90
N LYS A 146 26.93 7.86 11.97
CA LYS A 146 26.45 6.55 11.50
C LYS A 146 25.20 6.10 12.27
N LEU A 147 25.18 6.24 13.59
CA LEU A 147 23.99 5.89 14.39
C LEU A 147 22.79 6.80 14.10
N VAL A 148 22.99 8.08 13.77
CA VAL A 148 21.91 8.95 13.26
C VAL A 148 21.38 8.44 11.92
N ALA A 149 22.27 8.07 10.97
CA ALA A 149 21.88 7.55 9.66
C ALA A 149 21.20 6.16 9.74
N ASP A 150 21.61 5.32 10.70
CA ASP A 150 20.98 4.03 11.01
C ASP A 150 19.70 4.20 11.89
N GLY A 151 19.28 5.44 12.21
CA GLY A 151 18.06 5.77 12.96
C GLY A 151 18.14 5.64 14.49
N SER A 152 19.29 5.27 15.04
CA SER A 152 19.51 5.03 16.48
C SER A 152 19.91 6.31 17.22
N LEU A 153 18.92 7.16 17.51
CA LEU A 153 19.13 8.44 18.20
C LEU A 153 19.76 8.28 19.60
N ASP A 154 19.44 7.23 20.34
CA ASP A 154 19.97 7.02 21.70
C ASP A 154 21.42 6.53 21.70
N GLY A 155 21.79 5.67 20.75
CA GLY A 155 23.19 5.35 20.50
C GLY A 155 23.98 6.58 20.05
N ALA A 156 23.39 7.42 19.19
CA ALA A 156 24.00 8.67 18.76
C ALA A 156 24.18 9.67 19.92
N ARG A 157 23.21 9.79 20.84
CA ARG A 157 23.32 10.59 22.08
C ARG A 157 24.46 10.09 22.97
N GLN A 158 24.61 8.78 23.15
CA GLN A 158 25.70 8.20 23.93
C GLN A 158 27.08 8.46 23.29
N LYS A 159 27.17 8.37 21.96
CA LYS A 159 28.39 8.75 21.21
C LYS A 159 28.66 10.26 21.26
N LEU A 160 27.65 11.11 21.23
CA LEU A 160 27.78 12.56 21.44
C LEU A 160 28.33 12.87 22.85
N ALA A 161 27.84 12.22 23.90
CA ALA A 161 28.37 12.38 25.25
C ALA A 161 29.85 11.94 25.33
N THR A 162 30.20 10.85 24.65
CA THR A 162 31.61 10.42 24.52
C THR A 162 32.45 11.45 23.77
N ALA A 163 31.94 11.97 22.64
CA ALA A 163 32.61 12.99 21.85
C ALA A 163 32.84 14.28 22.65
N LYS A 164 31.85 14.78 23.40
CA LYS A 164 32.01 15.99 24.24
C LYS A 164 33.09 15.86 25.32
N ASN A 165 33.37 14.65 25.79
CA ASN A 165 34.41 14.40 26.80
C ASN A 165 35.82 14.22 26.20
N VAL A 166 35.94 14.05 24.88
CA VAL A 166 37.20 13.69 24.18
C VAL A 166 37.61 14.75 23.14
N CYS A 167 36.63 15.44 22.53
CA CYS A 167 36.83 16.51 21.58
C CYS A 167 37.11 17.84 22.30
N THR A 168 38.35 18.29 22.30
CA THR A 168 38.77 19.57 22.89
C THR A 168 39.19 20.60 21.83
N GLY A 169 39.13 21.89 22.19
CA GLY A 169 39.54 22.98 21.31
C GLY A 169 38.74 23.01 20.00
N LYS A 170 39.43 23.14 18.86
CA LYS A 170 38.81 23.24 17.52
C LYS A 170 37.92 22.06 17.13
N SER A 171 38.09 20.89 17.77
CA SER A 171 37.27 19.71 17.48
C SER A 171 35.88 19.72 18.13
N SER A 172 35.64 20.60 19.13
CA SER A 172 34.35 20.73 19.81
C SER A 172 33.20 21.10 18.86
N ALA A 173 33.45 21.97 17.87
CA ALA A 173 32.47 22.36 16.85
C ALA A 173 31.87 21.14 16.11
N LYS A 174 32.66 20.11 15.83
CA LYS A 174 32.16 18.88 15.20
C LYS A 174 31.20 18.08 16.11
N ALA A 175 31.37 18.19 17.43
CA ALA A 175 30.43 17.61 18.40
C ALA A 175 29.15 18.45 18.50
N GLU A 176 29.21 19.77 18.29
CA GLU A 176 28.02 20.62 18.16
C GLU A 176 27.27 20.36 16.85
N ASP A 177 27.95 20.14 15.73
CA ASP A 177 27.35 19.67 14.47
C ASP A 177 26.65 18.31 14.64
N LEU A 178 27.28 17.36 15.35
CA LEU A 178 26.64 16.09 15.70
C LEU A 178 25.41 16.30 16.59
N GLN A 179 25.46 17.22 17.56
CA GLN A 179 24.29 17.57 18.38
C GLN A 179 23.17 18.17 17.51
N ALA A 180 23.49 19.06 16.57
CA ALA A 180 22.54 19.62 15.63
C ALA A 180 21.93 18.56 14.70
N ALA A 181 22.73 17.59 14.24
CA ALA A 181 22.26 16.46 13.44
C ALA A 181 21.29 15.56 14.25
N ILE A 182 21.64 15.21 15.49
CA ILE A 182 20.78 14.44 16.41
C ILE A 182 19.48 15.20 16.71
N ALA A 183 19.54 16.52 16.93
CA ALA A 183 18.36 17.35 17.17
C ALA A 183 17.44 17.43 15.94
N ARG A 184 18.00 17.62 14.74
CA ARG A 184 17.25 17.61 13.47
C ARG A 184 16.59 16.25 13.21
N ALA A 185 17.32 15.16 13.38
CA ALA A 185 16.79 13.80 13.23
C ALA A 185 15.74 13.45 14.31
N GLY A 186 15.89 13.97 15.54
CA GLY A 186 14.87 13.90 16.59
C GLY A 186 13.59 14.67 16.24
N ALA A 187 13.71 15.86 15.65
CA ALA A 187 12.56 16.62 15.16
C ALA A 187 11.84 15.92 14.00
N ALA A 188 12.61 15.37 13.04
CA ALA A 188 12.09 14.63 11.88
C ALA A 188 11.42 13.29 12.26
N SER A 189 11.98 12.55 13.23
CA SER A 189 11.32 11.34 13.75
C SER A 189 10.03 11.70 14.53
N ALA A 190 10.02 12.81 15.27
CA ALA A 190 8.83 13.28 15.98
C ALA A 190 7.74 13.87 15.06
N SER A 191 8.08 14.43 13.89
CA SER A 191 7.07 14.78 12.86
C SER A 191 6.57 13.52 12.16
N CYS A 192 7.46 12.61 11.74
CA CYS A 192 7.13 11.33 11.13
C CYS A 192 6.20 10.47 12.00
N GLN A 193 6.46 10.37 13.31
CA GLN A 193 5.60 9.59 14.21
C GLN A 193 4.20 10.23 14.38
N ARG A 194 4.08 11.55 14.26
CA ARG A 194 2.78 12.26 14.28
C ARG A 194 2.01 12.08 12.97
N SER A 195 2.67 12.18 11.81
CA SER A 195 2.02 11.93 10.53
C SER A 195 1.59 10.47 10.38
N VAL A 196 2.42 9.50 10.79
CA VAL A 196 2.03 8.07 10.84
C VAL A 196 0.79 7.85 11.69
N LYS A 197 0.72 8.40 12.91
CA LYS A 197 -0.49 8.31 13.77
C LYS A 197 -1.73 8.96 13.14
N ALA A 198 -1.56 10.07 12.42
CA ALA A 198 -2.67 10.72 11.71
C ALA A 198 -3.17 9.89 10.51
N ILE A 199 -2.27 9.21 9.78
CA ILE A 199 -2.64 8.29 8.70
C ILE A 199 -3.36 7.06 9.27
N ASP A 200 -2.85 6.48 10.37
CA ASP A 200 -3.45 5.30 11.03
C ASP A 200 -4.88 5.61 11.48
N SER A 201 -5.08 6.76 12.16
CA SER A 201 -6.40 7.28 12.53
C SER A 201 -7.32 7.56 11.33
N ALA A 202 -6.79 7.89 10.15
CA ALA A 202 -7.57 8.05 8.92
C ALA A 202 -7.98 6.69 8.32
N ILE A 203 -7.12 5.67 8.41
CA ILE A 203 -7.44 4.29 8.00
C ILE A 203 -8.55 3.72 8.89
N ASP A 204 -8.43 3.84 10.22
CA ASP A 204 -9.48 3.44 11.17
C ASP A 204 -10.78 4.22 10.96
N GLY A 205 -10.66 5.52 10.67
CA GLY A 205 -11.76 6.42 10.33
C GLY A 205 -12.45 6.16 8.99
N LYS A 206 -12.05 5.10 8.25
CA LYS A 206 -12.57 4.71 6.92
C LYS A 206 -12.35 5.80 5.85
N ARG A 207 -11.20 6.48 5.90
CA ARG A 207 -10.82 7.54 4.96
C ARG A 207 -9.61 7.11 4.13
N LEU A 208 -9.78 6.09 3.27
CA LEU A 208 -8.65 5.48 2.57
C LEU A 208 -8.01 6.45 1.56
N GLN A 209 -8.81 7.35 0.96
CA GLN A 209 -8.27 8.36 0.05
C GLN A 209 -7.42 9.39 0.82
N SER A 210 -7.94 9.99 1.89
CA SER A 210 -7.16 10.91 2.75
C SER A 210 -5.88 10.26 3.32
N ALA A 211 -5.96 8.99 3.74
CA ALA A 211 -4.79 8.25 4.20
C ALA A 211 -3.75 8.04 3.09
N SER A 212 -4.18 7.77 1.85
CA SER A 212 -3.27 7.60 0.71
C SER A 212 -2.55 8.90 0.33
N GLU A 213 -3.25 10.04 0.38
CA GLU A 213 -2.65 11.37 0.17
C GLU A 213 -1.67 11.73 1.29
N ALA A 214 -2.03 11.44 2.55
CA ALA A 214 -1.15 11.70 3.69
C ALA A 214 0.13 10.84 3.64
N ILE A 215 0.06 9.58 3.16
CA ILE A 215 1.25 8.75 2.86
C ILE A 215 2.10 9.37 1.74
N ALA A 216 1.48 9.94 0.71
CA ALA A 216 2.18 10.56 -0.42
C ALA A 216 2.87 11.89 -0.04
N ARG A 217 2.48 12.53 1.08
CA ARG A 217 3.08 13.75 1.63
C ARG A 217 4.17 13.48 2.69
N LEU A 218 4.56 12.22 2.92
CA LEU A 218 5.65 11.88 3.83
C LEU A 218 7.02 12.16 3.19
N ASP A 219 7.91 12.82 3.93
CA ASP A 219 9.32 13.00 3.56
C ASP A 219 9.99 11.65 3.27
N ALA A 220 10.96 11.63 2.34
CA ALA A 220 11.58 10.41 1.82
C ALA A 220 12.12 9.48 2.93
N ASP A 221 12.74 10.05 3.97
CA ASP A 221 13.29 9.29 5.10
C ASP A 221 12.18 8.58 5.88
N CYS A 222 11.11 9.31 6.24
CA CYS A 222 9.92 8.76 6.90
C CYS A 222 9.20 7.75 6.00
N ALA A 223 9.07 8.05 4.71
CA ALA A 223 8.43 7.21 3.71
C ALA A 223 9.15 5.86 3.49
N SER A 224 10.43 5.76 3.87
CA SER A 224 11.22 4.52 3.81
C SER A 224 11.04 3.60 5.04
N ALA A 225 10.43 4.08 6.12
CA ALA A 225 10.29 3.34 7.36
C ALA A 225 9.41 2.09 7.20
N SER A 226 9.80 0.99 7.86
CA SER A 226 9.08 -0.30 7.83
C SER A 226 7.64 -0.21 8.35
N THR A 227 7.36 0.75 9.25
CA THR A 227 6.02 1.08 9.74
C THR A 227 5.12 1.65 8.64
N VAL A 228 5.62 2.64 7.89
CA VAL A 228 4.90 3.23 6.74
C VAL A 228 4.67 2.16 5.65
N GLU A 229 5.65 1.30 5.43
CA GLU A 229 5.55 0.20 4.48
C GLU A 229 4.56 -0.90 4.91
N SER A 230 4.33 -1.07 6.22
CA SER A 230 3.22 -1.87 6.75
C SER A 230 1.88 -1.17 6.49
N LEU A 231 1.77 0.13 6.78
CA LEU A 231 0.57 0.93 6.52
C LEU A 231 0.17 0.92 5.03
N ARG A 232 1.13 1.03 4.09
CA ARG A 232 0.85 0.90 2.65
C ARG A 232 0.22 -0.43 2.30
N LYS A 233 0.71 -1.53 2.88
CA LYS A 233 0.17 -2.88 2.65
C LYS A 233 -1.22 -3.07 3.27
N GLN A 234 -1.48 -2.46 4.41
CA GLN A 234 -2.80 -2.42 5.05
C GLN A 234 -3.79 -1.60 4.20
N LEU A 235 -3.41 -0.41 3.77
CA LEU A 235 -4.23 0.47 2.92
C LEU A 235 -4.53 -0.16 1.56
N ALA A 236 -3.53 -0.77 0.90
CA ALA A 236 -3.74 -1.48 -0.37
C ALA A 236 -4.69 -2.69 -0.25
N ARG A 237 -4.67 -3.41 0.89
CA ARG A 237 -5.63 -4.49 1.18
C ARG A 237 -7.05 -3.95 1.37
N GLN A 238 -7.22 -2.84 2.08
CA GLN A 238 -8.53 -2.21 2.26
C GLN A 238 -9.08 -1.66 0.93
N GLN A 239 -8.24 -1.04 0.10
CA GLN A 239 -8.62 -0.57 -1.24
C GLN A 239 -9.02 -1.74 -2.17
N ALA A 240 -8.31 -2.88 -2.11
CA ALA A 240 -8.69 -4.09 -2.85
C ALA A 240 -10.04 -4.67 -2.38
N ALA A 241 -10.33 -4.62 -1.07
CA ALA A 241 -11.62 -5.03 -0.52
C ALA A 241 -12.77 -4.07 -0.92
N ALA A 242 -12.52 -2.76 -0.95
CA ALA A 242 -13.48 -1.79 -1.47
C ALA A 242 -13.80 -2.04 -2.96
N ALA A 243 -12.77 -2.34 -3.78
CA ALA A 243 -12.95 -2.65 -5.20
C ALA A 243 -13.72 -3.96 -5.44
N SER A 244 -13.50 -5.02 -4.66
CA SER A 244 -14.28 -6.26 -4.80
C SER A 244 -15.75 -6.09 -4.39
N VAL A 245 -16.02 -5.32 -3.33
CA VAL A 245 -17.39 -4.96 -2.94
C VAL A 245 -18.06 -4.10 -4.01
N GLN A 246 -17.37 -3.12 -4.59
CA GLN A 246 -17.88 -2.28 -5.69
C GLN A 246 -18.34 -3.11 -6.90
N VAL A 247 -17.58 -4.14 -7.30
CA VAL A 247 -17.99 -5.06 -8.39
C VAL A 247 -19.27 -5.81 -8.01
N GLY A 248 -19.40 -6.26 -6.76
CA GLY A 248 -20.63 -6.86 -6.24
C GLY A 248 -21.83 -5.91 -6.22
N VAL A 249 -21.65 -4.63 -5.89
CA VAL A 249 -22.71 -3.61 -5.98
C VAL A 249 -23.18 -3.45 -7.42
N ARG A 250 -22.24 -3.31 -8.38
CA ARG A 250 -22.58 -3.14 -9.79
C ARG A 250 -23.38 -4.33 -10.31
N GLN A 251 -22.91 -5.56 -10.08
CA GLN A 251 -23.64 -6.77 -10.47
C GLN A 251 -25.05 -6.84 -9.86
N ALA A 252 -25.26 -6.35 -8.64
CA ALA A 252 -26.58 -6.26 -8.03
C ALA A 252 -27.47 -5.20 -8.70
N LEU A 253 -26.92 -4.01 -9.02
CA LEU A 253 -27.63 -2.98 -9.79
C LEU A 253 -28.01 -3.49 -11.20
N ASP A 254 -27.10 -4.16 -11.89
CA ASP A 254 -27.30 -4.77 -13.21
C ASP A 254 -28.39 -5.85 -13.17
N ASN A 255 -28.41 -6.67 -12.10
CA ASN A 255 -29.45 -7.67 -11.82
C ASN A 255 -30.78 -7.06 -11.32
N ARG A 256 -30.84 -5.74 -11.11
CA ARG A 256 -31.95 -5.00 -10.44
C ARG A 256 -32.25 -5.46 -9.00
N ASP A 257 -31.29 -6.07 -8.33
CA ASP A 257 -31.38 -6.50 -6.94
C ASP A 257 -31.07 -5.32 -5.99
N ALA A 258 -32.09 -4.50 -5.75
CA ALA A 258 -32.03 -3.35 -4.86
C ALA A 258 -31.54 -3.69 -3.43
N PRO A 259 -32.05 -4.73 -2.72
CA PRO A 259 -31.57 -5.04 -1.38
C PRO A 259 -30.11 -5.56 -1.35
N ALA A 260 -29.68 -6.36 -2.34
CA ALA A 260 -28.27 -6.76 -2.42
C ALA A 260 -27.36 -5.54 -2.69
N ALA A 261 -27.74 -4.67 -3.63
CA ALA A 261 -27.01 -3.44 -3.93
C ALA A 261 -26.94 -2.51 -2.71
N GLN A 262 -28.05 -2.35 -1.95
CA GLN A 262 -28.08 -1.57 -0.72
C GLN A 262 -27.13 -2.15 0.35
N SER A 263 -27.13 -3.47 0.51
CA SER A 263 -26.21 -4.15 1.44
C SER A 263 -24.74 -4.00 1.02
N GLY A 264 -24.47 -3.99 -0.29
CA GLY A 264 -23.13 -3.80 -0.84
C GLY A 264 -22.63 -2.37 -0.67
N ILE A 265 -23.48 -1.36 -0.87
CA ILE A 265 -23.16 0.05 -0.60
C ILE A 265 -22.88 0.26 0.89
N ALA A 266 -23.70 -0.32 1.78
CA ALA A 266 -23.45 -0.25 3.23
C ALA A 266 -22.12 -0.91 3.64
N LYS A 267 -21.77 -2.05 3.03
CA LYS A 267 -20.45 -2.70 3.19
C LYS A 267 -19.32 -1.83 2.65
N LEU A 268 -19.51 -1.15 1.52
CA LEU A 268 -18.53 -0.25 0.93
C LEU A 268 -18.26 0.96 1.84
N GLU A 269 -19.29 1.60 2.39
CA GLU A 269 -19.15 2.69 3.38
C GLU A 269 -18.55 2.23 4.72
N ALA A 270 -18.68 0.94 5.05
CA ALA A 270 -18.02 0.32 6.20
C ALA A 270 -16.55 -0.04 5.95
N ILE A 271 -16.04 0.08 4.71
CA ILE A 271 -14.64 -0.11 4.33
C ILE A 271 -13.97 1.25 4.04
N ASP A 272 -14.61 2.07 3.20
CA ASP A 272 -14.13 3.39 2.78
C ASP A 272 -15.31 4.36 2.57
N ARG A 273 -15.42 5.36 3.45
CA ARG A 273 -16.43 6.42 3.40
C ARG A 273 -16.10 7.50 2.36
N GLU A 274 -14.84 7.56 1.91
CA GLU A 274 -14.39 8.52 0.91
C GLU A 274 -14.41 7.94 -0.51
N TYR A 275 -14.89 6.69 -0.67
CA TYR A 275 -14.86 5.98 -1.94
C TYR A 275 -15.59 6.75 -3.06
N PRO A 276 -14.89 7.15 -4.13
CA PRO A 276 -15.33 8.27 -4.99
C PRO A 276 -16.64 8.00 -5.76
N GLN A 277 -17.02 6.72 -5.93
CA GLN A 277 -18.24 6.34 -6.65
C GLN A 277 -19.47 6.14 -5.76
N LEU A 278 -19.36 6.28 -4.43
CA LEU A 278 -20.49 6.07 -3.51
C LEU A 278 -21.70 6.95 -3.82
N LYS A 279 -21.48 8.19 -4.25
CA LYS A 279 -22.55 9.10 -4.66
C LYS A 279 -23.31 8.60 -5.89
N GLN A 280 -22.58 8.06 -6.87
CA GLN A 280 -23.17 7.50 -8.09
C GLN A 280 -23.96 6.23 -7.77
N LEU A 281 -23.33 5.25 -7.09
CA LEU A 281 -23.97 3.98 -6.72
C LEU A 281 -25.26 4.18 -5.90
N LYS A 282 -25.32 5.22 -5.05
CA LYS A 282 -26.54 5.61 -4.32
C LYS A 282 -27.60 6.25 -5.20
N ALA A 283 -27.22 7.05 -6.21
CA ALA A 283 -28.16 7.59 -7.20
C ALA A 283 -28.71 6.49 -8.12
N ASP A 284 -27.86 5.55 -8.56
CA ASP A 284 -28.26 4.38 -9.36
C ASP A 284 -29.27 3.51 -8.61
N LEU A 285 -29.03 3.28 -7.31
CA LEU A 285 -29.95 2.56 -6.42
C LEU A 285 -31.26 3.34 -6.16
N GLN A 286 -31.21 4.67 -6.09
CA GLN A 286 -32.42 5.49 -6.00
C GLN A 286 -33.24 5.40 -7.29
N ALA A 287 -32.61 5.43 -8.47
CA ALA A 287 -33.26 5.28 -9.76
C ALA A 287 -33.92 3.89 -9.95
N LEU A 288 -33.34 2.84 -9.38
CA LEU A 288 -33.96 1.50 -9.32
C LEU A 288 -35.16 1.42 -8.37
N ASN A 289 -35.16 2.20 -7.28
CA ASN A 289 -36.23 2.19 -6.28
C ASN A 289 -37.35 3.21 -6.57
N THR A 290 -37.10 4.25 -7.38
CA THR A 290 -38.18 5.09 -7.91
C THR A 290 -39.04 4.28 -8.88
N PRO A 291 -40.36 4.16 -8.66
CA PRO A 291 -41.25 3.60 -9.66
C PRO A 291 -41.08 4.36 -10.97
N ALA A 292 -40.91 3.65 -12.08
CA ALA A 292 -40.95 4.29 -13.39
C ALA A 292 -42.28 5.05 -13.51
N PRO A 293 -42.29 6.33 -13.94
CA PRO A 293 -43.52 7.09 -14.08
C PRO A 293 -44.46 6.30 -14.98
N ALA A 294 -45.67 6.02 -14.49
CA ALA A 294 -46.64 5.20 -15.21
C ALA A 294 -46.82 5.80 -16.62
N PRO A 295 -46.78 4.98 -17.69
CA PRO A 295 -46.92 5.48 -19.04
C PRO A 295 -48.20 6.28 -19.12
N ALA A 296 -48.09 7.55 -19.53
CA ALA A 296 -49.23 8.45 -19.60
C ALA A 296 -50.37 7.76 -20.38
N PRO A 297 -51.61 7.80 -19.88
CA PRO A 297 -52.70 6.99 -20.44
C PRO A 297 -52.83 7.28 -21.93
N VAL A 298 -52.57 6.25 -22.74
CA VAL A 298 -52.62 6.36 -24.20
C VAL A 298 -54.02 6.88 -24.55
N PRO A 299 -54.15 8.00 -25.29
CA PRO A 299 -55.45 8.59 -25.56
C PRO A 299 -56.33 7.55 -26.25
N ALA A 300 -57.49 7.27 -25.64
CA ALA A 300 -58.36 6.20 -26.09
C ALA A 300 -58.76 6.41 -27.57
N PRO A 301 -58.72 5.37 -28.41
CA PRO A 301 -59.16 5.49 -29.79
C PRO A 301 -60.63 5.92 -29.83
N ALA A 302 -60.92 6.90 -30.70
CA ALA A 302 -62.24 7.51 -30.77
C ALA A 302 -63.32 6.47 -31.17
N PRO A 303 -64.54 6.54 -30.59
CA PRO A 303 -65.59 5.57 -30.88
C PRO A 303 -66.16 5.76 -32.30
N ALA A 304 -66.24 4.66 -33.06
CA ALA A 304 -67.05 4.60 -34.28
C ALA A 304 -68.51 4.26 -33.91
N PRO A 305 -69.52 4.89 -34.55
CA PRO A 305 -70.94 4.69 -34.22
C PRO A 305 -71.65 3.61 -35.05
N VAL A 306 -72.84 3.17 -34.56
CA VAL A 306 -73.94 2.40 -35.22
C VAL A 306 -73.62 1.00 -35.78
N ASP A 307 -74.52 0.00 -35.80
CA ASP A 307 -75.93 -0.17 -35.33
C ASP A 307 -76.22 -1.68 -34.98
N PRO A 308 -77.45 -2.14 -34.62
CA PRO A 308 -77.60 -3.31 -33.73
C PRO A 308 -78.23 -4.62 -34.27
N ALA A 309 -77.80 -5.73 -33.66
CA ALA A 309 -78.59 -6.95 -33.36
C ALA A 309 -79.06 -7.86 -34.55
N PRO A 310 -79.80 -8.96 -34.32
CA PRO A 310 -79.20 -10.21 -33.80
C PRO A 310 -79.64 -11.51 -34.53
N SER A 311 -78.91 -12.64 -34.36
CA SER A 311 -79.47 -14.01 -34.45
C SER A 311 -78.56 -15.15 -33.93
N ARG A 312 -79.21 -16.28 -33.62
CA ARG A 312 -78.70 -17.60 -33.15
C ARG A 312 -78.40 -18.54 -34.37
N PRO A 313 -77.92 -19.81 -34.24
CA PRO A 313 -77.51 -20.58 -33.05
C PRO A 313 -76.16 -21.37 -33.18
N ALA A 314 -75.92 -22.27 -32.21
CA ALA A 314 -74.89 -23.33 -32.10
C ALA A 314 -74.99 -24.41 -33.23
N PRO A 315 -74.08 -25.43 -33.39
CA PRO A 315 -73.17 -26.03 -32.38
C PRO A 315 -71.77 -26.51 -32.84
N ALA A 316 -70.99 -27.10 -31.92
CA ALA A 316 -70.23 -28.36 -32.07
C ALA A 316 -69.15 -28.52 -30.96
N GLU A 317 -69.20 -29.60 -30.19
CA GLU A 317 -68.20 -30.01 -29.19
C GLU A 317 -67.49 -31.28 -29.69
N LEU A 318 -66.15 -31.35 -29.68
CA LEU A 318 -65.38 -32.61 -29.79
C LEU A 318 -63.85 -32.42 -29.58
N ALA A 319 -63.16 -33.56 -29.43
CA ALA A 319 -61.71 -33.75 -29.52
C ALA A 319 -60.80 -33.19 -28.40
N VAL A 320 -60.86 -33.83 -27.22
CA VAL A 320 -59.66 -34.07 -26.39
C VAL A 320 -58.83 -35.20 -27.02
N PRO A 321 -57.49 -35.13 -26.97
CA PRO A 321 -56.72 -36.31 -26.57
C PRO A 321 -55.86 -36.05 -25.32
N ARG A 322 -55.56 -37.14 -24.62
CA ARG A 322 -55.11 -37.19 -23.21
C ARG A 322 -53.78 -37.94 -23.14
N ALA A 323 -52.77 -37.37 -22.48
CA ALA A 323 -51.52 -38.08 -22.20
C ALA A 323 -50.85 -37.59 -20.90
N VAL A 324 -50.75 -38.51 -19.92
CA VAL A 324 -49.60 -38.79 -19.04
C VAL A 324 -48.90 -37.63 -18.27
N GLU A 325 -48.48 -37.73 -17.00
CA GLU A 325 -48.89 -38.50 -15.81
C GLU A 325 -48.15 -37.86 -14.61
N ARG A 326 -48.54 -38.20 -13.37
CA ARG A 326 -47.97 -37.69 -12.10
C ARG A 326 -46.71 -38.50 -11.74
N PRO A 327 -45.58 -37.88 -11.33
CA PRO A 327 -45.36 -37.64 -9.89
C PRO A 327 -44.66 -36.31 -9.54
N ALA A 328 -44.51 -36.06 -8.24
CA ALA A 328 -44.02 -34.81 -7.69
C ALA A 328 -42.48 -34.64 -7.80
N PRO A 329 -41.98 -33.40 -8.00
CA PRO A 329 -40.57 -33.10 -7.80
C PRO A 329 -40.26 -33.04 -6.29
N ALA A 330 -39.42 -33.95 -5.81
CA ALA A 330 -38.67 -33.71 -4.59
C ALA A 330 -37.56 -32.71 -4.89
N SER A 331 -37.76 -31.42 -4.60
CA SER A 331 -36.69 -30.43 -4.60
C SER A 331 -35.88 -30.54 -3.30
N ILE A 332 -34.92 -31.45 -3.33
CA ILE A 332 -33.48 -31.12 -3.24
C ILE A 332 -33.19 -29.80 -2.51
N ALA A 333 -32.45 -29.88 -1.41
CA ALA A 333 -32.03 -28.71 -0.64
C ALA A 333 -31.20 -27.75 -1.50
N ALA A 334 -31.56 -26.47 -1.45
CA ALA A 334 -30.63 -25.40 -1.82
C ALA A 334 -29.38 -25.48 -0.92
N PRO A 335 -28.17 -25.18 -1.42
CA PRO A 335 -26.97 -25.20 -0.60
C PRO A 335 -27.10 -24.19 0.55
N ALA A 336 -27.09 -24.69 1.78
CA ALA A 336 -27.17 -23.86 2.98
C ALA A 336 -25.95 -22.93 3.04
N VAL A 337 -26.21 -21.62 2.94
CA VAL A 337 -25.21 -20.57 2.73
C VAL A 337 -24.05 -20.63 3.73
N ASP A 338 -22.82 -20.41 3.26
CA ASP A 338 -21.54 -20.45 3.99
C ASP A 338 -21.43 -19.54 5.25
N ASN A 339 -22.48 -18.81 5.62
CA ASN A 339 -22.58 -18.01 6.84
C ASN A 339 -22.11 -18.79 8.09
N GLY A 340 -22.45 -20.08 8.20
CA GLY A 340 -21.99 -20.93 9.29
C GLY A 340 -20.48 -21.20 9.29
N ALA A 341 -19.84 -21.28 8.12
CA ALA A 341 -18.39 -21.42 8.00
C ALA A 341 -17.67 -20.09 8.29
N ALA A 342 -18.21 -18.97 7.78
CA ALA A 342 -17.71 -17.63 8.06
C ALA A 342 -17.73 -17.31 9.57
N MET A 343 -18.87 -17.54 10.24
CA MET A 343 -19.03 -17.30 11.67
C MET A 343 -18.10 -18.19 12.52
N ARG A 344 -17.91 -19.47 12.16
CA ARG A 344 -16.93 -20.34 12.82
C ARG A 344 -15.50 -19.80 12.65
N ASN A 345 -15.12 -19.38 11.44
CA ASN A 345 -13.81 -18.80 11.18
C ASN A 345 -13.57 -17.52 12.00
N GLU A 346 -14.58 -16.65 12.13
CA GLU A 346 -14.49 -15.45 12.98
C GLU A 346 -14.32 -15.79 14.47
N MET A 347 -15.06 -16.78 14.99
CA MET A 347 -14.89 -17.28 16.37
C MET A 347 -13.50 -17.89 16.58
N ALA A 348 -13.00 -18.71 15.66
CA ALA A 348 -11.63 -19.25 15.71
C ALA A 348 -10.58 -18.11 15.70
N GLN A 349 -10.82 -17.03 14.95
CA GLN A 349 -9.97 -15.84 14.94
C GLN A 349 -10.07 -14.98 16.21
N SER A 350 -11.15 -15.04 16.99
CA SER A 350 -11.19 -14.45 18.34
C SER A 350 -10.33 -15.26 19.32
N PHE A 351 -10.55 -16.57 19.42
CA PHE A 351 -9.75 -17.46 20.27
C PHE A 351 -8.24 -17.41 19.95
N LEU A 352 -7.85 -17.31 18.67
CA LEU A 352 -6.45 -17.12 18.29
C LEU A 352 -5.86 -15.79 18.80
N ARG A 353 -6.63 -14.69 18.81
CA ARG A 353 -6.17 -13.39 19.35
C ARG A 353 -6.03 -13.43 20.88
N ASP A 354 -6.96 -14.09 21.57
CA ASP A 354 -6.89 -14.24 23.03
C ASP A 354 -5.76 -15.20 23.44
N ALA A 355 -5.46 -16.24 22.64
CA ALA A 355 -4.26 -17.06 22.80
C ALA A 355 -2.96 -16.25 22.57
N GLU A 356 -2.91 -15.38 21.55
CA GLU A 356 -1.77 -14.50 21.28
C GLU A 356 -1.55 -13.49 22.43
N ARG A 357 -2.62 -12.93 23.02
CA ARG A 357 -2.55 -12.08 24.22
C ARG A 357 -2.10 -12.86 25.45
N ALA A 358 -2.70 -14.02 25.73
CA ALA A 358 -2.32 -14.85 26.88
C ALA A 358 -0.85 -15.30 26.81
N LEU A 359 -0.34 -15.62 25.62
CA LEU A 359 1.09 -15.91 25.39
C LEU A 359 1.98 -14.68 25.63
N ALA A 360 1.52 -13.47 25.29
CA ALA A 360 2.24 -12.23 25.56
C ALA A 360 2.35 -11.97 27.07
N ASP A 361 1.25 -12.16 27.79
CA ASP A 361 1.10 -12.00 29.25
C ASP A 361 1.77 -13.13 30.08
N GLY A 362 2.42 -14.12 29.45
CA GLY A 362 3.02 -15.28 30.13
C GLY A 362 2.02 -16.32 30.67
N ARG A 363 0.72 -16.16 30.38
CA ARG A 363 -0.37 -17.02 30.88
C ARG A 363 -0.53 -18.27 30.00
N PHE A 364 0.45 -19.16 30.03
CA PHE A 364 0.56 -20.28 29.10
C PHE A 364 -0.64 -21.24 29.12
N ASP A 365 -1.23 -21.55 30.28
CA ASP A 365 -2.39 -22.46 30.34
C ASP A 365 -3.67 -21.84 29.78
N ALA A 366 -3.88 -20.54 29.96
CA ALA A 366 -4.95 -19.82 29.28
C ALA A 366 -4.73 -19.85 27.75
N ALA A 367 -3.49 -19.65 27.28
CA ALA A 367 -3.16 -19.77 25.85
C ALA A 367 -3.41 -21.18 25.30
N LYS A 368 -3.13 -22.25 26.05
CA LYS A 368 -3.48 -23.64 25.70
C LYS A 368 -5.00 -23.83 25.59
N THR A 369 -5.76 -23.31 26.56
CA THR A 369 -7.23 -23.40 26.62
C THR A 369 -7.90 -22.68 25.43
N TYR A 370 -7.42 -21.48 25.08
CA TYR A 370 -7.89 -20.76 23.89
C TYR A 370 -7.52 -21.48 22.59
N LEU A 371 -6.35 -22.13 22.50
CA LEU A 371 -5.97 -22.92 21.32
C LEU A 371 -6.80 -24.19 21.14
N ASP A 372 -7.17 -24.88 22.24
CA ASP A 372 -8.09 -26.02 22.17
C ASP A 372 -9.50 -25.56 21.76
N SER A 373 -9.96 -24.42 22.30
CA SER A 373 -11.23 -23.78 21.90
C SER A 373 -11.23 -23.43 20.41
N ALA A 374 -10.15 -22.84 19.89
CA ALA A 374 -9.99 -22.58 18.46
C ALA A 374 -10.02 -23.86 17.63
N ARG A 375 -9.35 -24.93 18.07
CA ARG A 375 -9.25 -26.22 17.35
C ARG A 375 -10.59 -26.97 17.28
N ARG A 376 -11.46 -26.80 18.27
CA ARG A 376 -12.84 -27.32 18.24
C ARG A 376 -13.72 -26.60 17.21
N VAL A 377 -13.40 -25.36 16.87
CA VAL A 377 -14.18 -24.51 15.94
C VAL A 377 -13.65 -24.58 14.51
N ASP A 378 -12.32 -24.61 14.34
CA ASP A 378 -11.63 -24.79 13.05
C ASP A 378 -10.44 -25.76 13.21
N PRO A 379 -10.67 -27.08 13.04
CA PRO A 379 -9.63 -28.09 13.26
C PRO A 379 -8.54 -28.10 12.18
N ASN A 380 -8.76 -27.46 11.03
CA ASN A 380 -7.85 -27.45 9.89
C ASN A 380 -6.93 -26.21 9.86
N ASN A 381 -6.96 -25.35 10.88
CA ASN A 381 -6.28 -24.07 10.84
C ASN A 381 -4.76 -24.15 11.13
N PRO A 382 -3.87 -23.85 10.16
CA PRO A 382 -2.43 -23.97 10.36
C PRO A 382 -1.85 -22.95 11.36
N ARG A 383 -2.60 -21.88 11.73
CA ARG A 383 -2.16 -20.96 12.79
C ARG A 383 -2.16 -21.61 14.17
N ILE A 384 -3.11 -22.52 14.44
CA ILE A 384 -3.23 -23.20 15.75
C ILE A 384 -1.96 -24.01 16.03
N ASP A 385 -1.51 -24.78 15.05
CA ASP A 385 -0.28 -25.59 15.19
C ASP A 385 0.97 -24.71 15.33
N ASN A 386 1.06 -23.61 14.58
CA ASN A 386 2.17 -22.66 14.71
C ASN A 386 2.20 -22.00 16.10
N LEU A 387 1.04 -21.57 16.62
CA LEU A 387 0.96 -20.98 17.95
C LEU A 387 1.23 -22.01 19.05
N SER A 388 0.72 -23.24 18.94
CA SER A 388 0.91 -24.28 19.96
C SER A 388 2.39 -24.65 20.14
N ARG A 389 3.18 -24.67 19.06
CA ARG A 389 4.64 -24.80 19.14
C ARG A 389 5.26 -23.61 19.87
N ARG A 390 4.82 -22.39 19.56
CA ARG A 390 5.32 -21.13 20.15
C ARG A 390 4.99 -20.99 21.64
N VAL A 391 3.81 -21.47 22.08
CA VAL A 391 3.44 -21.58 23.50
C VAL A 391 4.41 -22.50 24.22
N ARG A 392 4.58 -23.74 23.75
CA ARG A 392 5.48 -24.74 24.36
C ARG A 392 6.94 -24.28 24.40
N GLU A 393 7.37 -23.54 23.38
CA GLU A 393 8.74 -23.01 23.30
C GLU A 393 8.96 -21.87 24.31
N ARG A 394 8.06 -20.88 24.39
CA ARG A 394 8.13 -19.84 25.43
C ARG A 394 8.01 -20.42 26.84
N GLU A 395 7.13 -21.39 27.04
CA GLU A 395 6.92 -22.09 28.31
C GLU A 395 8.21 -22.76 28.80
N ARG A 396 8.92 -23.48 27.90
CA ARG A 396 10.26 -24.03 28.20
C ARG A 396 11.28 -22.95 28.52
N GLN A 397 11.31 -21.86 27.76
CA GLN A 397 12.26 -20.77 27.97
C GLN A 397 12.05 -20.08 29.33
N VAL A 398 10.79 -19.83 29.73
CA VAL A 398 10.46 -19.29 31.06
C VAL A 398 10.87 -20.26 32.16
N LEU A 399 10.48 -21.54 32.06
CA LEU A 399 10.88 -22.57 33.02
C LEU A 399 12.41 -22.70 33.13
N GLN A 400 13.14 -22.59 32.02
CA GLN A 400 14.62 -22.57 32.03
C GLN A 400 15.16 -21.32 32.73
N THR A 401 14.61 -20.12 32.49
CA THR A 401 15.06 -18.90 33.18
C THR A 401 14.72 -18.89 34.68
N GLU A 402 13.64 -19.54 35.11
CA GLU A 402 13.25 -19.63 36.52
C GLU A 402 13.99 -20.76 37.27
N THR A 403 14.33 -21.86 36.59
CA THR A 403 15.12 -22.96 37.19
C THR A 403 16.63 -22.75 37.12
N THR A 404 17.13 -21.83 36.28
CA THR A 404 18.55 -21.43 36.27
C THR A 404 18.85 -20.45 37.41
N ILE A 405 18.89 -20.99 38.64
CA ILE A 405 19.38 -20.29 39.82
C ILE A 405 20.83 -19.85 39.57
N LYS A 406 21.17 -18.63 40.01
CA LYS A 406 22.52 -18.04 39.96
C LYS A 406 23.12 -17.93 41.36
#